data_AF-A0A2K4IEU0-F1
#
_entry.id   AF-A0A2K4IEU0-F1
#
_cell.length_a   1.000
_cell.length_b   1.000
_cell.length_c   1.000
_cell.angle_alpha   90.00
_cell.angle_beta   90.00
_cell.angle_gamma   90.00
#
_symmetry.space_group_name_H-M   'P 1'
#
loop_
_entity.id
_entity.type
_entity.pdbx_description
1 polymer ?
#
loop_
_entity_poly.entity_id
_entity_poly.type
_entity_poly.pdbx_seq_one_letter_code
_entity_poly.pdbx_strand_id
1 'polypeptide(L)'
;MSEFFQANAQVIQLRWPALFARLVAEDSSAIQAELVQGLGSTLSVDGIQLTSRHDRIHEARVQAASLPEKPRLHVYGTGLGDLPAVLLERAGLERLYVHVLNGALFALVLQLLDQRQWLEDPRVELMYAGDHADIFTPFFALPAEMLLADDFNAKVRDRLVNEVHLSFNNREFDPQLPAIQQRLRDSLEVLLADDDVAQLFGTCIGREIYVIGTGPSLEGHFERLASVRGQAERPLFICVDTAYRPLRQHGIIPDLVVTIDQLISFRHLPFEESDGIPLVYLPMSSPTVLKAWRGKRYGAYTASPVYATLRQQHPRAELHAGGSVIHPAVDLAVKMGGTRITLFGADFAFPMNKTHAGWDDGDLGPPVEQARHWVRDGYGERVRTQLNFRGYLCVLERYIALHPEVRFLNSSRAGAMIVGTQFNPEFVQ
;
A
#
# COMPACT_ATOMS: atom_id res chain seq x y z
N MET A 1 -3.30 27.90 -30.07
CA MET A 1 -4.45 27.25 -29.41
C MET A 1 -5.29 26.62 -30.51
N SER A 2 -5.51 25.31 -30.49
CA SER A 2 -6.27 24.61 -31.54
C SER A 2 -7.77 24.86 -31.41
N GLU A 3 -8.50 24.63 -32.50
CA GLU A 3 -9.97 24.68 -32.54
C GLU A 3 -10.59 23.66 -31.56
N PHE A 4 -10.05 22.44 -31.51
CA PHE A 4 -10.44 21.41 -30.54
C PHE A 4 -10.22 21.87 -29.09
N PHE A 5 -9.09 22.51 -28.78
CA PHE A 5 -8.86 23.01 -27.41
C PHE A 5 -9.92 24.01 -27.00
N GLN A 6 -10.27 24.98 -27.87
CA GLN A 6 -11.27 25.99 -27.54
C GLN A 6 -12.65 25.36 -27.28
N ALA A 7 -13.09 24.42 -28.11
CA ALA A 7 -14.36 23.74 -27.95
C ALA A 7 -14.41 22.88 -26.66
N ASN A 8 -13.36 22.08 -26.42
CA ASN A 8 -13.23 21.28 -25.21
C ASN A 8 -13.15 22.15 -23.93
N ALA A 9 -12.34 23.21 -23.98
CA ALA A 9 -12.13 24.15 -22.88
C ALA A 9 -13.43 24.82 -22.44
N GLN A 10 -14.30 25.23 -23.37
CA GLN A 10 -15.59 25.83 -23.06
C GLN A 10 -16.49 24.90 -22.24
N VAL A 11 -16.55 23.61 -22.60
CA VAL A 11 -17.33 22.60 -21.85
C VAL A 11 -16.76 22.40 -20.46
N ILE A 12 -15.44 22.25 -20.33
CA ILE A 12 -14.78 22.03 -19.03
C ILE A 12 -14.89 23.29 -18.15
N GLN A 13 -14.74 24.49 -18.70
CA GLN A 13 -14.89 25.76 -17.98
C GLN A 13 -16.32 25.94 -17.45
N LEU A 14 -17.33 25.56 -18.24
CA LEU A 14 -18.74 25.65 -17.84
C LEU A 14 -19.10 24.64 -16.75
N ARG A 15 -18.61 23.39 -16.86
CA ARG A 15 -19.00 22.28 -15.98
C ARG A 15 -18.13 22.15 -14.72
N TRP A 16 -16.81 22.33 -14.87
CA TRP A 16 -15.81 22.11 -13.82
C TRP A 16 -14.79 23.27 -13.77
N PRO A 17 -15.21 24.50 -13.44
CA PRO A 17 -14.38 25.71 -13.56
C PRO A 17 -13.07 25.66 -12.75
N ALA A 18 -13.05 25.01 -11.59
CA ALA A 18 -11.84 24.83 -10.79
C ALA A 18 -10.82 23.90 -11.46
N LEU A 19 -11.30 22.81 -12.07
CA LEU A 19 -10.48 21.87 -12.84
C LEU A 19 -9.98 22.53 -14.14
N PHE A 20 -10.80 23.35 -14.80
CA PHE A 20 -10.37 24.15 -15.95
C PHE A 20 -9.22 25.11 -15.58
N ALA A 21 -9.37 25.87 -14.49
CA ALA A 21 -8.34 26.81 -14.04
C ALA A 21 -6.99 26.11 -13.76
N ARG A 22 -7.03 24.87 -13.26
CA ARG A 22 -5.85 24.03 -13.08
C ARG A 22 -5.28 23.53 -14.41
N LEU A 23 -6.10 22.96 -15.30
CA LEU A 23 -5.66 22.43 -16.60
C LEU A 23 -4.98 23.49 -17.48
N VAL A 24 -5.43 24.75 -17.43
CA VAL A 24 -4.81 25.85 -18.19
C VAL A 24 -3.41 26.22 -17.65
N ALA A 25 -3.08 25.84 -16.41
CA ALA A 25 -1.76 26.03 -15.82
C ALA A 25 -0.81 24.83 -16.02
N GLU A 26 -1.27 23.71 -16.58
CA GLU A 26 -0.45 22.53 -16.85
C GLU A 26 0.44 22.77 -18.09
N ASP A 27 1.73 22.43 -18.01
CA ASP A 27 2.64 22.53 -19.15
C ASP A 27 2.51 21.31 -20.08
N SER A 28 1.53 21.37 -20.99
CA SER A 28 1.36 20.35 -22.02
C SER A 28 2.53 20.28 -23.03
N SER A 29 3.42 21.29 -23.07
CA SER A 29 4.56 21.31 -24.00
C SER A 29 5.74 20.46 -23.50
N ALA A 30 5.79 20.16 -22.21
CA ALA A 30 6.72 19.19 -21.63
C ALA A 30 6.41 17.73 -22.04
N ILE A 31 5.19 17.44 -22.51
CA ILE A 31 4.77 16.10 -22.91
C ILE A 31 5.20 15.82 -24.35
N GLN A 32 6.24 15.00 -24.53
CA GLN A 32 6.69 14.54 -25.84
C GLN A 32 5.79 13.41 -26.34
N ALA A 33 4.79 13.76 -27.15
CA ALA A 33 3.87 12.81 -27.76
C ALA A 33 4.15 12.58 -29.25
N GLU A 34 4.14 11.32 -29.66
CA GLU A 34 4.25 10.89 -31.06
C GLU A 34 2.94 10.25 -31.54
N LEU A 35 2.58 10.48 -32.80
CA LEU A 35 1.45 9.79 -33.44
C LEU A 35 1.92 8.40 -33.92
N VAL A 36 1.44 7.35 -33.27
CA VAL A 36 1.71 5.95 -33.66
C VAL A 36 0.56 5.42 -34.50
N GLN A 37 0.87 4.94 -35.70
CA GLN A 37 -0.10 4.40 -36.65
C GLN A 37 -0.07 2.86 -36.69
N GLY A 38 -1.21 2.28 -37.01
CA GLY A 38 -1.41 0.85 -37.27
C GLY A 38 -2.57 0.69 -38.26
N LEU A 39 -3.62 -0.04 -37.87
CA LEU A 39 -4.90 0.00 -38.59
C LEU A 39 -5.74 1.25 -38.23
N GLY A 40 -5.47 1.84 -37.06
CA GLY A 40 -5.92 3.16 -36.65
C GLY A 40 -4.72 4.01 -36.21
N SER A 41 -4.92 4.88 -35.23
CA SER A 41 -3.83 5.66 -34.63
C SER A 41 -4.06 5.96 -33.14
N THR A 42 -2.96 6.10 -32.41
CA THR A 42 -2.92 6.50 -30.99
C THR A 42 -1.81 7.52 -30.79
N LEU A 43 -1.84 8.25 -29.67
CA LEU A 43 -0.66 8.91 -29.13
C LEU A 43 0.22 7.90 -28.39
N SER A 44 1.52 8.15 -28.42
CA SER A 44 2.54 7.50 -27.60
C SER A 44 3.35 8.55 -26.86
N VAL A 45 3.55 8.39 -25.55
CA VAL A 45 4.33 9.29 -24.69
C VAL A 45 5.36 8.44 -23.94
N ASP A 46 6.63 8.83 -23.96
CA ASP A 46 7.74 8.05 -23.36
C ASP A 46 7.76 6.56 -23.79
N GLY A 47 7.36 6.29 -25.05
CA GLY A 47 7.23 4.94 -25.62
C GLY A 47 5.97 4.16 -25.20
N ILE A 48 5.08 4.76 -24.40
CA ILE A 48 3.83 4.18 -23.92
C ILE A 48 2.66 4.66 -24.80
N GLN A 49 2.06 3.73 -25.55
CA GLN A 49 0.82 3.99 -26.31
C GLN A 49 -0.37 4.17 -25.36
N LEU A 50 -1.12 5.26 -25.51
CA LEU A 50 -2.28 5.55 -24.65
C LEU A 50 -3.47 4.60 -24.89
N THR A 51 -3.61 4.13 -26.14
CA THR A 51 -4.67 3.24 -26.61
C THR A 51 -4.15 2.35 -27.76
N SER A 52 -4.93 1.35 -28.16
CA SER A 52 -4.62 0.46 -29.28
C SER A 52 -4.47 1.21 -30.62
N ARG A 53 -3.27 1.18 -31.20
CA ARG A 53 -3.02 1.68 -32.58
C ARG A 53 -3.74 0.88 -33.68
N HIS A 54 -4.41 -0.22 -33.35
CA HIS A 54 -5.11 -1.06 -34.34
C HIS A 54 -6.62 -0.84 -34.30
N ASP A 55 -7.22 -0.86 -33.10
CA ASP A 55 -8.65 -0.57 -32.90
C ASP A 55 -8.88 -0.10 -31.46
N ARG A 56 -9.11 1.21 -31.31
CA ARG A 56 -9.35 1.89 -30.03
C ARG A 56 -10.72 1.57 -29.44
N ILE A 57 -11.73 1.41 -30.31
CA ILE A 57 -13.12 1.17 -29.87
C ILE A 57 -13.29 -0.27 -29.44
N HIS A 58 -12.64 -1.23 -30.11
CA HIS A 58 -12.60 -2.61 -29.66
C HIS A 58 -11.90 -2.74 -28.30
N GLU A 59 -10.74 -2.09 -28.13
CA GLU A 59 -10.05 -2.05 -26.83
C GLU A 59 -10.94 -1.47 -25.73
N ALA A 60 -11.55 -0.30 -25.95
CA ALA A 60 -12.48 0.33 -25.01
C ALA A 60 -13.68 -0.57 -24.66
N ARG A 61 -14.21 -1.34 -25.63
CA ARG A 61 -15.27 -2.34 -25.38
C ARG A 61 -14.81 -3.52 -24.54
N VAL A 62 -13.59 -4.01 -24.74
CA VAL A 62 -12.99 -5.07 -23.89
C VAL A 62 -12.77 -4.57 -22.46
N GLN A 63 -12.25 -3.34 -22.31
CA GLN A 63 -12.07 -2.68 -21.02
C GLN A 63 -13.42 -2.50 -20.30
N ALA A 64 -14.43 -1.97 -21.00
CA ALA A 64 -15.79 -1.82 -20.47
C ALA A 64 -16.41 -3.17 -20.05
N ALA A 65 -16.25 -4.22 -20.86
CA ALA A 65 -16.77 -5.55 -20.56
C ALA A 65 -16.16 -6.21 -19.31
N SER A 66 -14.97 -5.77 -18.87
CA SER A 66 -14.39 -6.21 -17.59
C SER A 66 -15.05 -5.58 -16.36
N LEU A 67 -15.81 -4.49 -16.53
CA LEU A 67 -16.52 -3.81 -15.45
C LEU A 67 -17.92 -4.39 -15.22
N PRO A 68 -18.34 -4.55 -13.95
CA PRO A 68 -19.69 -4.99 -13.63
C PRO A 68 -20.73 -3.96 -14.11
N GLU A 69 -21.92 -4.45 -14.45
CA GLU A 69 -23.08 -3.59 -14.73
C GLU A 69 -23.55 -2.95 -13.41
N LYS A 70 -23.19 -1.68 -13.21
CA LYS A 70 -23.50 -0.87 -12.03
C LYS A 70 -23.91 0.55 -12.45
N PRO A 71 -24.82 1.20 -11.71
CA PRO A 71 -25.28 2.55 -12.04
C PRO A 71 -24.21 3.63 -11.88
N ARG A 72 -23.12 3.33 -11.16
CA ARG A 72 -22.00 4.25 -10.93
C ARG A 72 -20.70 3.51 -11.21
N LEU A 73 -19.86 4.10 -12.06
CA LEU A 73 -18.55 3.57 -12.44
C LEU A 73 -17.49 4.68 -12.34
N HIS A 74 -16.26 4.29 -12.01
CA HIS A 74 -15.11 5.19 -12.01
C HIS A 74 -14.11 4.75 -13.09
N VAL A 75 -13.52 5.72 -13.80
CA VAL A 75 -12.42 5.48 -14.75
C VAL A 75 -11.24 6.32 -14.31
N TYR A 76 -10.12 5.67 -14.04
CA TYR A 76 -8.87 6.34 -13.73
C TYR A 76 -8.01 6.46 -14.98
N GLY A 77 -7.83 7.70 -15.40
CA GLY A 77 -7.24 8.11 -16.66
C GLY A 77 -8.26 8.44 -17.74
N THR A 78 -7.87 9.27 -18.70
CA THR A 78 -8.71 9.80 -19.77
C THR A 78 -8.53 9.08 -21.12
N GLY A 79 -7.34 8.54 -21.36
CA GLY A 79 -6.93 7.92 -22.62
C GLY A 79 -7.06 8.94 -23.75
N LEU A 80 -7.72 8.52 -24.83
CA LEU A 80 -8.15 9.41 -25.92
C LEU A 80 -9.69 9.61 -25.95
N GLY A 81 -10.36 9.35 -24.81
CA GLY A 81 -11.81 9.47 -24.62
C GLY A 81 -12.65 8.23 -24.97
N ASP A 82 -12.02 7.15 -25.45
CA ASP A 82 -12.73 5.97 -25.98
C ASP A 82 -13.50 5.19 -24.91
N LEU A 83 -12.86 4.87 -23.77
CA LEU A 83 -13.50 4.13 -22.68
C LEU A 83 -14.67 4.91 -22.03
N PRO A 84 -14.53 6.22 -21.71
CA PRO A 84 -15.67 7.02 -21.28
C PRO A 84 -16.84 7.00 -22.27
N ALA A 85 -16.58 7.18 -23.58
CA ALA A 85 -17.62 7.14 -24.60
C ALA A 85 -18.34 5.79 -24.65
N VAL A 86 -17.60 4.67 -24.67
CA VAL A 86 -18.18 3.32 -24.68
C VAL A 86 -18.98 3.00 -23.41
N LEU A 87 -18.53 3.45 -22.24
CA LEU A 87 -19.28 3.23 -20.99
C LEU A 87 -20.60 3.98 -20.97
N LEU A 88 -20.66 5.18 -21.58
CA LEU A 88 -21.89 5.96 -21.70
C LEU A 88 -22.96 5.29 -22.59
N GLU A 89 -22.59 4.32 -23.44
CA GLU A 89 -23.55 3.49 -24.19
C GLU A 89 -24.38 2.56 -23.27
N ARG A 90 -23.95 2.31 -22.01
CA ARG A 90 -24.66 1.44 -21.07
C ARG A 90 -25.97 2.07 -20.58
N ALA A 91 -27.09 1.43 -20.91
CA ALA A 91 -28.44 1.86 -20.51
C ALA A 91 -28.66 1.93 -18.99
N GLY A 92 -27.92 1.15 -18.21
CA GLY A 92 -28.00 1.13 -16.74
C GLY A 92 -27.11 2.16 -16.02
N LEU A 93 -26.32 2.97 -16.74
CA LEU A 93 -25.35 3.88 -16.15
C LEU A 93 -25.98 5.24 -15.82
N GLU A 94 -26.06 5.57 -14.53
CA GLU A 94 -26.53 6.86 -14.00
C GLU A 94 -25.39 7.90 -13.88
N ARG A 95 -24.18 7.43 -13.55
CA ARG A 95 -23.01 8.28 -13.29
C ARG A 95 -21.70 7.63 -13.73
N LEU A 96 -20.91 8.38 -14.48
CA LEU A 96 -19.53 8.07 -14.81
C LEU A 96 -18.60 9.09 -14.16
N TYR A 97 -17.67 8.66 -13.33
CA TYR A 97 -16.64 9.52 -12.78
C TYR A 97 -15.33 9.28 -13.52
N VAL A 98 -14.76 10.31 -14.14
CA VAL A 98 -13.48 10.24 -14.84
C VAL A 98 -12.44 11.00 -14.00
N HIS A 99 -11.36 10.31 -13.64
CA HIS A 99 -10.30 10.83 -12.78
C HIS A 99 -9.04 11.06 -13.60
N VAL A 100 -8.62 12.32 -13.76
CA VAL A 100 -7.39 12.69 -14.46
C VAL A 100 -6.18 12.22 -13.66
N LEU A 101 -5.31 11.40 -14.28
CA LEU A 101 -4.06 10.90 -13.67
C LEU A 101 -2.81 11.71 -14.09
N ASN A 102 -2.88 12.45 -15.20
CA ASN A 102 -1.83 13.36 -15.62
C ASN A 102 -2.47 14.62 -16.26
N GLY A 103 -2.33 15.77 -15.59
CA GLY A 103 -2.93 17.03 -16.03
C GLY A 103 -2.41 17.52 -17.37
N ALA A 104 -1.08 17.57 -17.54
CA ALA A 104 -0.43 18.00 -18.77
C ALA A 104 -0.73 17.08 -19.98
N LEU A 105 -0.81 15.77 -19.74
CA LEU A 105 -1.21 14.78 -20.75
C LEU A 105 -2.66 15.00 -21.21
N PHE A 106 -3.59 15.18 -20.27
CA PHE A 106 -4.98 15.43 -20.62
C PHE A 106 -5.14 16.79 -21.33
N ALA A 107 -4.44 17.84 -20.88
CA ALA A 107 -4.38 19.12 -21.56
C ALA A 107 -3.87 19.01 -23.01
N LEU A 108 -2.91 18.12 -23.29
CA LEU A 108 -2.46 17.80 -24.65
C LEU A 108 -3.53 17.06 -25.47
N VAL A 109 -4.19 16.05 -24.89
CA VAL A 109 -5.29 15.32 -25.56
C VAL A 109 -6.41 16.27 -25.97
N LEU A 110 -6.79 17.22 -25.10
CA LEU A 110 -7.79 18.25 -25.38
C LEU A 110 -7.37 19.22 -26.50
N GLN A 111 -6.08 19.38 -26.78
CA GLN A 111 -5.58 20.17 -27.91
C GLN A 111 -5.61 19.39 -29.23
N LEU A 112 -5.42 18.07 -29.19
CA LEU A 112 -5.25 17.25 -30.38
C LEU A 112 -6.56 16.61 -30.88
N LEU A 113 -7.53 16.38 -29.99
CA LEU A 113 -8.76 15.65 -30.29
C LEU A 113 -10.00 16.36 -29.74
N ASP A 114 -11.12 16.27 -30.45
CA ASP A 114 -12.43 16.59 -29.90
C ASP A 114 -12.80 15.54 -28.82
N GLN A 115 -13.19 16.01 -27.63
CA GLN A 115 -13.57 15.18 -26.48
C GLN A 115 -15.01 15.46 -26.02
N ARG A 116 -15.73 16.36 -26.70
CA ARG A 116 -17.10 16.77 -26.35
C ARG A 116 -18.08 15.61 -26.27
N GLN A 117 -17.90 14.58 -27.09
CA GLN A 117 -18.74 13.37 -27.14
C GLN A 117 -19.01 12.71 -25.77
N TRP A 118 -18.09 12.85 -24.81
CA TRP A 118 -18.30 12.40 -23.43
C TRP A 118 -18.24 13.56 -22.43
N LEU A 119 -17.44 14.62 -22.68
CA LEU A 119 -17.38 15.80 -21.81
C LEU A 119 -18.70 16.56 -21.69
N GLU A 120 -19.58 16.50 -22.70
CA GLU A 120 -20.90 17.14 -22.66
C GLU A 120 -21.99 16.25 -22.01
N ASP A 121 -21.77 14.94 -21.86
CA ASP A 121 -22.80 14.04 -21.34
C ASP A 121 -23.12 14.37 -19.87
N PRO A 122 -24.39 14.64 -19.52
CA PRO A 122 -24.78 15.06 -18.18
C PRO A 122 -24.60 13.98 -17.11
N ARG A 123 -24.18 12.75 -17.46
CA ARG A 123 -23.80 11.65 -16.57
C ARG A 123 -22.32 11.62 -16.18
N VAL A 124 -21.46 12.38 -16.86
CA VAL A 124 -20.03 12.47 -16.54
C VAL A 124 -19.78 13.43 -15.38
N GLU A 125 -18.90 13.07 -14.45
CA GLU A 125 -18.17 14.00 -13.57
C GLU A 125 -16.66 13.86 -13.80
N LEU A 126 -15.94 14.97 -13.75
CA LEU A 126 -14.50 15.04 -14.02
C LEU A 126 -13.77 15.68 -12.83
N MET A 127 -12.69 15.04 -12.38
CA MET A 127 -11.87 15.46 -11.24
C MET A 127 -10.41 15.01 -11.42
N TYR A 128 -9.46 15.59 -10.69
CA TYR A 128 -8.13 14.97 -10.60
C TYR A 128 -8.18 13.81 -9.60
N ALA A 129 -7.50 12.71 -9.89
CA ALA A 129 -7.53 11.54 -9.02
C ALA A 129 -7.02 11.88 -7.60
N GLY A 130 -5.93 12.65 -7.51
CA GLY A 130 -5.30 13.10 -6.26
C GLY A 130 -6.08 14.16 -5.47
N ASP A 131 -7.23 14.65 -5.95
CA ASP A 131 -8.13 15.49 -5.14
C ASP A 131 -8.81 14.66 -4.03
N HIS A 132 -8.77 13.32 -4.14
CA HIS A 132 -9.28 12.37 -3.16
C HIS A 132 -8.17 11.58 -2.47
N ALA A 133 -8.36 11.29 -1.18
CA ALA A 133 -7.40 10.54 -0.38
C ALA A 133 -7.33 9.03 -0.74
N ASP A 134 -8.37 8.49 -1.40
CA ASP A 134 -8.44 7.07 -1.77
C ASP A 134 -9.13 6.85 -3.13
N ILE A 135 -9.05 5.61 -3.63
CA ILE A 135 -9.74 5.15 -4.83
C ILE A 135 -11.20 4.78 -4.55
N PHE A 136 -12.05 4.88 -5.57
CA PHE A 136 -13.45 4.47 -5.53
C PHE A 136 -13.68 3.22 -6.37
N THR A 137 -14.62 2.36 -5.96
CA THR A 137 -14.96 1.11 -6.66
C THR A 137 -16.45 1.07 -7.04
N PRO A 138 -16.85 0.36 -8.11
CA PRO A 138 -16.00 -0.32 -9.09
C PRO A 138 -15.28 0.68 -10.02
N PHE A 139 -14.07 0.34 -10.46
CA PHE A 139 -13.30 1.17 -11.38
C PHE A 139 -12.57 0.36 -12.45
N PHE A 140 -12.28 1.02 -13.57
CA PHE A 140 -11.21 0.62 -14.48
C PHE A 140 -10.10 1.66 -14.41
N ALA A 141 -8.84 1.23 -14.44
CA ALA A 141 -7.70 2.13 -14.48
C ALA A 141 -6.90 1.88 -15.76
N LEU A 142 -6.71 2.91 -16.58
CA LEU A 142 -6.04 2.79 -17.87
C LEU A 142 -4.55 2.48 -17.64
N PRO A 143 -4.03 1.33 -18.11
CA PRO A 143 -2.66 0.92 -17.81
C PRO A 143 -1.61 1.93 -18.26
N ALA A 144 -1.82 2.58 -19.41
CA ALA A 144 -0.94 3.62 -19.92
C ALA A 144 -0.87 4.85 -18.99
N GLU A 145 -2.02 5.35 -18.52
CA GLU A 145 -2.04 6.50 -17.61
C GLU A 145 -1.61 6.15 -16.17
N MET A 146 -1.69 4.88 -15.73
CA MET A 146 -1.06 4.45 -14.47
C MET A 146 0.47 4.51 -14.53
N LEU A 147 1.06 4.26 -15.71
CA LEU A 147 2.50 4.44 -15.93
C LEU A 147 2.86 5.92 -16.03
N LEU A 148 2.06 6.70 -16.78
CA LEU A 148 2.27 8.13 -17.04
C LEU A 148 1.74 9.08 -15.95
N ALA A 149 1.20 8.58 -14.84
CA ALA A 149 0.58 9.42 -13.80
C ALA A 149 1.59 10.38 -13.17
N ASP A 150 1.17 11.65 -13.06
CA ASP A 150 1.99 12.75 -12.56
C ASP A 150 2.28 12.66 -11.04
N ASP A 151 3.11 13.57 -10.54
CA ASP A 151 3.53 13.59 -9.14
C ASP A 151 2.39 13.90 -8.15
N PHE A 152 1.37 14.62 -8.57
CA PHE A 152 0.21 14.93 -7.73
C PHE A 152 -0.69 13.70 -7.59
N ASN A 153 -0.94 13.01 -8.69
CA ASN A 153 -1.77 11.80 -8.74
C ASN A 153 -1.02 10.54 -8.29
N ALA A 154 0.29 10.63 -8.03
CA ALA A 154 1.15 9.50 -7.71
C ALA A 154 0.57 8.60 -6.60
N LYS A 155 0.12 9.16 -5.47
CA LYS A 155 -0.43 8.37 -4.34
C LYS A 155 -1.68 7.58 -4.72
N VAL A 156 -2.55 8.13 -5.57
CA VAL A 156 -3.75 7.42 -6.03
C VAL A 156 -3.37 6.36 -7.05
N ARG A 157 -2.40 6.63 -7.94
CA ARG A 157 -1.78 5.62 -8.81
C ARG A 157 -1.17 4.46 -8.02
N ASP A 158 -0.47 4.69 -6.90
CA ASP A 158 0.02 3.64 -6.00
C ASP A 158 -1.12 2.74 -5.49
N ARG A 159 -2.25 3.34 -5.10
CA ARG A 159 -3.44 2.61 -4.60
C ARG A 159 -4.13 1.80 -5.70
N LEU A 160 -4.28 2.37 -6.90
CA LEU A 160 -4.81 1.66 -8.07
C LEU A 160 -3.95 0.45 -8.45
N VAL A 161 -2.63 0.64 -8.48
CA VAL A 161 -1.66 -0.42 -8.75
C VAL A 161 -1.80 -1.55 -7.72
N ASN A 162 -1.85 -1.22 -6.42
CA ASN A 162 -2.02 -2.22 -5.37
C ASN A 162 -3.33 -3.01 -5.50
N GLU A 163 -4.43 -2.33 -5.82
CA GLU A 163 -5.76 -2.95 -5.96
C GLU A 163 -5.83 -3.86 -7.20
N VAL A 164 -5.32 -3.41 -8.34
CA VAL A 164 -5.27 -4.20 -9.60
C VAL A 164 -4.42 -5.47 -9.43
N HIS A 165 -3.32 -5.41 -8.67
CA HIS A 165 -2.47 -6.56 -8.41
C HIS A 165 -2.92 -7.43 -7.23
N LEU A 166 -3.94 -7.04 -6.45
CA LEU A 166 -4.31 -7.72 -5.21
C LEU A 166 -4.61 -9.22 -5.40
N SER A 167 -5.40 -9.57 -6.42
CA SER A 167 -5.72 -10.97 -6.73
C SER A 167 -4.50 -11.79 -7.16
N PHE A 168 -3.56 -11.18 -7.87
CA PHE A 168 -2.31 -11.83 -8.28
C PHE A 168 -1.39 -12.04 -7.08
N ASN A 169 -1.22 -11.02 -6.23
CA ASN A 169 -0.38 -11.08 -5.04
C ASN A 169 -0.90 -12.14 -4.03
N ASN A 170 -2.21 -12.30 -3.92
CA ASN A 170 -2.83 -13.25 -3.00
C ASN A 170 -2.92 -14.70 -3.54
N ARG A 171 -2.49 -14.97 -4.78
CA ARG A 171 -2.59 -16.31 -5.40
C ARG A 171 -1.86 -17.42 -4.61
N GLU A 172 -0.79 -17.05 -3.91
CA GLU A 172 0.04 -17.97 -3.11
C GLU A 172 -0.59 -18.26 -1.73
N PHE A 173 -1.67 -17.55 -1.39
CA PHE A 173 -2.47 -17.68 -0.18
C PHE A 173 -3.88 -18.22 -0.49
N ASP A 174 -4.04 -19.03 -1.54
CA ASP A 174 -5.30 -19.74 -1.82
C ASP A 174 -5.52 -20.86 -0.77
N PRO A 175 -6.64 -20.84 0.01
CA PRO A 175 -6.95 -21.88 1.01
C PRO A 175 -7.10 -23.30 0.43
N GLN A 176 -7.24 -23.46 -0.89
CA GLN A 176 -7.33 -24.77 -1.54
C GLN A 176 -5.95 -25.40 -1.83
N LEU A 177 -4.86 -24.65 -1.71
CA LEU A 177 -3.53 -25.17 -1.97
C LEU A 177 -3.13 -26.23 -0.90
N PRO A 178 -2.68 -27.44 -1.31
CA PRO A 178 -2.31 -28.49 -0.36
C PRO A 178 -1.22 -28.08 0.64
N ALA A 179 -0.30 -27.21 0.23
CA ALA A 179 0.75 -26.67 1.11
C ALA A 179 0.18 -25.78 2.23
N ILE A 180 -0.80 -24.94 1.91
CA ILE A 180 -1.51 -24.09 2.89
C ILE A 180 -2.28 -24.97 3.87
N GLN A 181 -3.07 -25.92 3.37
CA GLN A 181 -3.82 -26.85 4.21
C GLN A 181 -2.92 -27.69 5.11
N GLN A 182 -1.78 -28.17 4.60
CA GLN A 182 -0.81 -28.89 5.41
C GLN A 182 -0.19 -27.98 6.48
N ARG A 183 0.21 -26.76 6.13
CA ARG A 183 0.80 -25.82 7.09
C ARG A 183 -0.15 -25.54 8.25
N LEU A 184 -1.42 -25.28 7.95
CA LEU A 184 -2.46 -25.05 8.95
C LEU A 184 -2.71 -26.27 9.84
N ARG A 185 -2.65 -27.50 9.29
CA ARG A 185 -2.70 -28.74 10.09
C ARG A 185 -1.49 -28.88 11.03
N ASP A 186 -0.28 -28.62 10.54
CA ASP A 186 0.95 -28.72 11.34
C ASP A 186 0.98 -27.70 12.49
N SER A 187 0.45 -26.50 12.25
CA SER A 187 0.36 -25.42 13.24
C SER A 187 -0.77 -25.60 14.25
N LEU A 188 -1.75 -26.48 13.99
CA LEU A 188 -2.96 -26.59 14.82
C LEU A 188 -2.67 -27.03 16.25
N GLU A 189 -1.74 -27.97 16.46
CA GLU A 189 -1.33 -28.41 17.79
C GLU A 189 -0.78 -27.25 18.62
N VAL A 190 0.08 -26.42 18.02
CA VAL A 190 0.65 -25.21 18.65
C VAL A 190 -0.46 -24.21 18.96
N LEU A 191 -1.34 -23.98 18.00
CA LEU A 191 -2.49 -23.07 18.12
C LEU A 191 -3.48 -23.48 19.20
N LEU A 192 -3.65 -24.76 19.50
CA LEU A 192 -4.53 -25.22 20.58
C LEU A 192 -3.84 -25.24 21.95
N ALA A 193 -2.50 -25.22 21.99
CA ALA A 193 -1.73 -25.16 23.23
C ALA A 193 -1.46 -23.73 23.74
N ASP A 194 -1.48 -22.74 22.84
CA ASP A 194 -1.12 -21.35 23.13
C ASP A 194 -2.33 -20.43 23.41
N ASP A 195 -2.12 -19.31 24.10
CA ASP A 195 -3.20 -18.38 24.48
C ASP A 195 -3.75 -17.58 23.29
N ASP A 196 -4.95 -17.00 23.43
CA ASP A 196 -5.52 -16.07 22.44
C ASP A 196 -4.88 -14.67 22.57
N VAL A 197 -4.52 -14.06 21.45
CA VAL A 197 -4.04 -12.66 21.39
C VAL A 197 -5.04 -11.68 22.03
N ALA A 198 -6.33 -12.03 22.11
CA ALA A 198 -7.34 -11.29 22.84
C ALA A 198 -6.94 -10.94 24.28
N GLN A 199 -6.13 -11.77 24.95
CA GLN A 199 -5.63 -11.51 26.31
C GLN A 199 -4.72 -10.28 26.41
N LEU A 200 -4.14 -9.83 25.31
CA LEU A 200 -3.30 -8.63 25.26
C LEU A 200 -4.12 -7.35 25.06
N PHE A 201 -5.37 -7.44 24.61
CA PHE A 201 -6.17 -6.27 24.29
C PHE A 201 -6.51 -5.47 25.55
N GLY A 202 -6.40 -4.15 25.48
CA GLY A 202 -6.58 -3.24 26.62
C GLY A 202 -5.52 -3.34 27.75
N THR A 203 -4.45 -4.12 27.61
CA THR A 203 -3.42 -4.27 28.67
C THR A 203 -2.49 -3.07 28.83
N CYS A 204 -2.49 -2.13 27.88
CA CYS A 204 -1.60 -0.97 27.81
C CYS A 204 -2.37 0.34 27.53
N ILE A 205 -3.59 0.47 28.05
CA ILE A 205 -4.45 1.66 27.89
C ILE A 205 -3.67 2.94 28.23
N GLY A 206 -3.61 3.86 27.25
CA GLY A 206 -2.97 5.17 27.41
C GLY A 206 -1.44 5.16 27.40
N ARG A 207 -0.80 3.99 27.26
CA ARG A 207 0.67 3.87 27.22
C ARG A 207 1.21 4.23 25.84
N GLU A 208 2.41 4.82 25.78
CA GLU A 208 3.16 4.91 24.52
C GLU A 208 3.73 3.53 24.14
N ILE A 209 3.61 3.19 22.86
CA ILE A 209 4.10 1.93 22.30
C ILE A 209 5.04 2.24 21.12
N TYR A 210 6.20 1.59 21.08
CA TYR A 210 7.11 1.63 19.96
C TYR A 210 6.88 0.37 19.12
N VAL A 211 6.55 0.55 17.84
CA VAL A 211 6.44 -0.54 16.87
C VAL A 211 7.68 -0.49 15.98
N ILE A 212 8.50 -1.53 16.10
CA ILE A 212 9.85 -1.58 15.53
C ILE A 212 9.84 -2.54 14.34
N GLY A 213 9.78 -1.97 13.14
CA GLY A 213 10.05 -2.62 11.87
C GLY A 213 11.55 -2.89 11.67
N THR A 214 11.94 -3.35 10.48
CA THR A 214 13.34 -3.72 10.15
C THR A 214 13.90 -2.91 8.96
N GLY A 215 13.26 -1.80 8.59
CA GLY A 215 13.77 -0.89 7.56
C GLY A 215 15.12 -0.27 7.95
N PRO A 216 15.97 0.10 6.97
CA PRO A 216 17.33 0.58 7.22
C PRO A 216 17.45 1.75 8.21
N SER A 217 16.44 2.63 8.34
CA SER A 217 16.50 3.76 9.28
C SER A 217 16.63 3.34 10.74
N LEU A 218 16.25 2.10 11.09
CA LEU A 218 16.43 1.53 12.42
C LEU A 218 17.91 1.55 12.88
N GLU A 219 18.87 1.46 11.95
CA GLU A 219 20.30 1.48 12.28
C GLU A 219 20.69 2.75 13.06
N GLY A 220 20.09 3.89 12.71
CA GLY A 220 20.31 5.17 13.39
C GLY A 220 19.64 5.26 14.77
N HIS A 221 18.76 4.32 15.13
CA HIS A 221 17.99 4.36 16.38
C HIS A 221 18.47 3.36 17.44
N PHE A 222 19.36 2.41 17.13
CA PHE A 222 19.76 1.36 18.08
C PHE A 222 20.27 1.90 19.43
N GLU A 223 21.24 2.83 19.46
CA GLU A 223 21.77 3.39 20.70
C GLU A 223 20.68 4.07 21.55
N ARG A 224 19.78 4.80 20.90
CA ARG A 224 18.68 5.51 21.57
C ARG A 224 17.62 4.54 22.10
N LEU A 225 17.29 3.50 21.34
CA LEU A 225 16.38 2.43 21.78
C LEU A 225 16.97 1.63 22.95
N ALA A 226 18.29 1.36 22.96
CA ALA A 226 18.98 0.74 24.10
C ALA A 226 18.93 1.64 25.35
N SER A 227 19.17 2.95 25.18
CA SER A 227 19.07 3.94 26.25
C SER A 227 17.66 4.01 26.85
N VAL A 228 16.61 4.01 26.01
CA VAL A 228 15.21 3.97 26.46
C VAL A 228 14.87 2.62 27.11
N ARG A 229 15.41 1.50 26.61
CA ARG A 229 15.17 0.16 27.17
C ARG A 229 15.65 0.03 28.62
N GLY A 230 16.73 0.73 28.98
CA GLY A 230 17.29 0.77 30.33
C GLY A 230 16.52 1.64 31.34
N GLN A 231 15.49 2.39 30.90
CA GLN A 231 14.69 3.24 31.79
C GLN A 231 13.61 2.42 32.50
N ALA A 232 13.33 2.75 33.76
CA ALA A 232 12.31 2.07 34.57
C ALA A 232 10.89 2.35 34.05
N GLU A 233 10.58 3.62 33.79
CA GLU A 233 9.37 4.05 33.09
C GLU A 233 9.73 4.28 31.61
N ARG A 234 9.13 3.49 30.72
CA ARG A 234 9.40 3.56 29.28
C ARG A 234 8.22 3.04 28.43
N PRO A 235 8.16 3.41 27.14
CA PRO A 235 7.25 2.80 26.17
C PRO A 235 7.39 1.28 26.09
N LEU A 236 6.31 0.60 25.70
CA LEU A 236 6.33 -0.83 25.39
C LEU A 236 6.95 -1.05 24.00
N PHE A 237 7.87 -1.99 23.85
CA PHE A 237 8.54 -2.28 22.58
C PHE A 237 7.92 -3.52 21.91
N ILE A 238 7.15 -3.33 20.85
CA ILE A 238 6.71 -4.40 19.93
C ILE A 238 7.67 -4.40 18.74
N CYS A 239 8.34 -5.52 18.44
CA CYS A 239 9.11 -5.64 17.20
C CYS A 239 8.51 -6.65 16.24
N VAL A 240 8.75 -6.45 14.94
CA VAL A 240 8.53 -7.49 13.93
C VAL A 240 9.62 -8.56 14.04
N ASP A 241 9.32 -9.77 13.61
CA ASP A 241 10.23 -10.92 13.60
C ASP A 241 11.62 -10.63 13.00
N THR A 242 11.68 -10.00 11.84
CA THR A 242 12.92 -9.64 11.11
C THR A 242 13.70 -8.48 11.73
N ALA A 243 13.13 -7.77 12.72
CA ALA A 243 13.82 -6.80 13.56
C ALA A 243 14.40 -7.41 14.84
N TYR A 244 13.89 -8.59 15.26
CA TYR A 244 14.29 -9.23 16.51
C TYR A 244 15.80 -9.49 16.59
N ARG A 245 16.37 -10.17 15.59
CA ARG A 245 17.81 -10.48 15.55
C ARG A 245 18.70 -9.20 15.60
N PRO A 246 18.50 -8.18 14.74
CA PRO A 246 19.23 -6.92 14.85
C PRO A 246 19.11 -6.22 16.21
N LEU A 247 17.92 -6.21 16.83
CA LEU A 247 17.72 -5.64 18.17
C LEU A 247 18.50 -6.41 19.25
N ARG A 248 18.41 -7.75 19.26
CA ARG A 248 19.16 -8.62 20.19
C ARG A 248 20.67 -8.41 20.08
N GLN A 249 21.19 -8.30 18.85
CA GLN A 249 22.62 -8.05 18.60
C GLN A 249 23.12 -6.71 19.18
N HIS A 250 22.24 -5.72 19.34
CA HIS A 250 22.52 -4.43 19.99
C HIS A 250 22.11 -4.40 21.47
N GLY A 251 21.84 -5.55 22.09
CA GLY A 251 21.42 -5.66 23.49
C GLY A 251 20.01 -5.15 23.79
N ILE A 252 19.20 -4.87 22.76
CA ILE A 252 17.85 -4.34 22.90
C ILE A 252 16.88 -5.52 22.99
N ILE A 253 16.30 -5.70 24.18
CA ILE A 253 15.25 -6.68 24.43
C ILE A 253 13.90 -6.04 24.03
N PRO A 254 13.07 -6.64 23.16
CA PRO A 254 11.69 -6.21 22.97
C PRO A 254 10.79 -6.70 24.11
N ASP A 255 9.62 -6.09 24.32
CA ASP A 255 8.60 -6.63 25.24
C ASP A 255 7.69 -7.65 24.56
N LEU A 256 7.58 -7.59 23.24
CA LEU A 256 6.75 -8.49 22.44
C LEU A 256 7.29 -8.57 21.01
N VAL A 257 7.23 -9.76 20.42
CA VAL A 257 7.56 -10.00 19.01
C VAL A 257 6.29 -10.40 18.25
N VAL A 258 6.15 -9.94 17.01
CA VAL A 258 5.08 -10.35 16.10
C VAL A 258 5.69 -11.10 14.91
N THR A 259 5.13 -12.26 14.54
CA THR A 259 5.48 -12.97 13.30
C THR A 259 4.25 -13.39 12.52
N ILE A 260 4.26 -13.18 11.21
CA ILE A 260 3.18 -13.66 10.32
C ILE A 260 3.71 -14.39 9.08
N ASP A 261 5.02 -14.37 8.86
CA ASP A 261 5.63 -14.87 7.63
C ASP A 261 5.71 -16.40 7.64
N GLN A 262 5.27 -17.02 6.55
CA GLN A 262 5.34 -18.47 6.32
C GLN A 262 6.77 -18.96 6.03
N LEU A 263 7.66 -18.06 5.57
CA LEU A 263 9.06 -18.32 5.28
C LEU A 263 9.99 -18.00 6.47
N ILE A 264 9.42 -17.67 7.64
CA ILE A 264 10.21 -17.39 8.84
C ILE A 264 11.02 -18.63 9.28
N SER A 265 12.27 -18.40 9.68
CA SER A 265 13.22 -19.44 10.08
C SER A 265 14.08 -18.95 11.26
N PHE A 266 14.85 -19.84 11.88
CA PHE A 266 15.78 -19.49 12.96
C PHE A 266 16.85 -18.48 12.56
N ARG A 267 17.13 -18.31 11.26
CA ARG A 267 17.99 -17.21 10.77
C ARG A 267 17.40 -15.86 11.17
N HIS A 268 16.10 -15.70 10.93
CA HIS A 268 15.33 -14.47 11.11
C HIS A 268 14.89 -14.29 12.57
N LEU A 269 14.35 -15.35 13.16
CA LEU A 269 13.79 -15.38 14.51
C LEU A 269 14.46 -16.49 15.35
N PRO A 270 15.70 -16.28 15.83
CA PRO A 270 16.38 -17.20 16.75
C PRO A 270 15.64 -17.29 18.10
N PHE A 271 15.69 -18.46 18.73
CA PHE A 271 14.89 -18.79 19.92
C PHE A 271 15.73 -18.85 21.21
N GLU A 272 17.05 -18.84 21.08
CA GLU A 272 18.03 -19.08 22.14
C GLU A 272 17.95 -18.07 23.29
N GLU A 273 17.50 -16.85 23.00
CA GLU A 273 17.31 -15.75 23.94
C GLU A 273 15.83 -15.30 24.06
N SER A 274 14.88 -16.15 23.64
CA SER A 274 13.44 -15.84 23.62
C SER A 274 12.75 -15.98 24.99
N ASP A 275 13.46 -16.48 26.00
CA ASP A 275 12.94 -16.67 27.35
C ASP A 275 12.40 -15.36 27.94
N GLY A 276 11.15 -15.39 28.40
CA GLY A 276 10.46 -14.21 28.94
C GLY A 276 9.95 -13.19 27.92
N ILE A 277 10.12 -13.43 26.61
CA ILE A 277 9.64 -12.53 25.54
C ILE A 277 8.39 -13.11 24.87
N PRO A 278 7.20 -12.50 25.06
CA PRO A 278 5.98 -12.83 24.32
C PRO A 278 6.14 -12.85 22.79
N LEU A 279 5.56 -13.86 22.14
CA LEU A 279 5.41 -13.95 20.69
C LEU A 279 3.93 -13.99 20.31
N VAL A 280 3.49 -13.06 19.46
CA VAL A 280 2.19 -13.10 18.78
C VAL A 280 2.40 -13.63 17.37
N TYR A 281 1.61 -14.62 16.96
CA TYR A 281 1.80 -15.29 15.67
C TYR A 281 0.50 -15.63 14.95
N LEU A 282 0.61 -15.87 13.63
CA LEU A 282 -0.45 -16.48 12.82
C LEU A 282 -0.10 -17.93 12.43
N PRO A 283 -1.09 -18.84 12.30
CA PRO A 283 -0.85 -20.26 11.98
C PRO A 283 -0.14 -20.56 10.65
N MET A 284 0.07 -19.59 9.77
CA MET A 284 0.89 -19.79 8.56
C MET A 284 2.39 -19.77 8.83
N SER A 285 2.84 -19.17 9.94
CA SER A 285 4.25 -19.16 10.34
C SER A 285 4.78 -20.57 10.61
N SER A 286 6.10 -20.75 10.45
CA SER A 286 6.77 -22.05 10.55
C SER A 286 6.53 -22.74 11.91
N PRO A 287 5.86 -23.91 11.96
CA PRO A 287 5.57 -24.63 13.20
C PRO A 287 6.85 -24.98 13.98
N THR A 288 7.94 -25.24 13.28
CA THR A 288 9.25 -25.51 13.88
C THR A 288 9.80 -24.29 14.64
N VAL A 289 9.60 -23.08 14.09
CA VAL A 289 10.00 -21.83 14.76
C VAL A 289 9.10 -21.56 15.96
N LEU A 290 7.77 -21.72 15.79
CA LEU A 290 6.80 -21.52 16.86
C LEU A 290 7.04 -22.47 18.05
N LYS A 291 7.24 -23.77 17.79
CA LYS A 291 7.50 -24.79 18.82
C LYS A 291 8.82 -24.56 19.58
N ALA A 292 9.82 -23.98 18.94
CA ALA A 292 11.12 -23.70 19.57
C ALA A 292 11.14 -22.42 20.42
N TRP A 293 10.24 -21.47 20.15
CA TRP A 293 10.13 -20.24 20.92
C TRP A 293 9.81 -20.55 22.40
N ARG A 294 10.61 -20.01 23.32
CA ARG A 294 10.55 -20.35 24.76
C ARG A 294 9.70 -19.38 25.58
N GLY A 295 9.56 -18.15 25.11
CA GLY A 295 8.64 -17.17 25.70
C GLY A 295 7.17 -17.55 25.51
N LYS A 296 6.27 -16.88 26.23
CA LYS A 296 4.82 -17.12 26.11
C LYS A 296 4.35 -16.82 24.68
N ARG A 297 3.50 -17.67 24.11
CA ARG A 297 2.96 -17.50 22.76
C ARG A 297 1.47 -17.17 22.78
N TYR A 298 1.05 -16.41 21.78
CA TYR A 298 -0.33 -16.00 21.54
C TYR A 298 -0.70 -16.21 20.06
N GLY A 299 -1.67 -17.07 19.80
CA GLY A 299 -2.16 -17.34 18.45
C GLY A 299 -3.31 -16.42 18.06
N ALA A 300 -3.20 -15.81 16.88
CA ALA A 300 -4.19 -14.91 16.27
C ALA A 300 -4.58 -15.38 14.85
N TYR A 301 -5.59 -14.75 14.26
CA TYR A 301 -5.88 -14.85 12.83
C TYR A 301 -5.83 -13.48 12.15
N THR A 302 -6.04 -13.46 10.84
CA THR A 302 -6.47 -12.26 10.09
C THR A 302 -7.77 -12.59 9.36
N ALA A 303 -8.42 -11.59 8.76
CA ALA A 303 -9.64 -11.78 7.97
C ALA A 303 -9.46 -12.67 6.72
N SER A 304 -8.21 -12.96 6.33
CA SER A 304 -7.86 -13.75 5.14
C SER A 304 -8.69 -15.04 4.99
N PRO A 305 -9.14 -15.40 3.77
CA PRO A 305 -9.81 -16.67 3.50
C PRO A 305 -9.02 -17.90 3.93
N VAL A 306 -7.68 -17.82 3.97
CA VAL A 306 -6.77 -18.88 4.47
C VAL A 306 -7.23 -19.43 5.82
N TYR A 307 -7.63 -18.55 6.74
CA TYR A 307 -7.99 -18.95 8.10
C TYR A 307 -9.48 -19.23 8.29
N ALA A 308 -10.34 -19.07 7.28
CA ALA A 308 -11.80 -19.09 7.46
C ALA A 308 -12.32 -20.36 8.18
N THR A 309 -11.84 -21.54 7.77
CA THR A 309 -12.19 -22.81 8.42
C THR A 309 -11.68 -22.89 9.87
N LEU A 310 -10.45 -22.43 10.14
CA LEU A 310 -9.91 -22.40 11.49
C LEU A 310 -10.65 -21.40 12.39
N ARG A 311 -10.99 -20.21 11.89
CA ARG A 311 -11.79 -19.21 12.64
C ARG A 311 -13.15 -19.78 13.06
N GLN A 312 -13.78 -20.60 12.21
CA GLN A 312 -15.04 -21.26 12.51
C GLN A 312 -14.90 -22.41 13.52
N GLN A 313 -13.86 -23.22 13.42
CA GLN A 313 -13.65 -24.40 14.28
C GLN A 313 -13.04 -24.07 15.64
N HIS A 314 -12.15 -23.07 15.67
CA HIS A 314 -11.35 -22.66 16.81
C HIS A 314 -11.31 -21.13 16.90
N PRO A 315 -12.41 -20.46 17.33
CA PRO A 315 -12.48 -19.00 17.36
C PRO A 315 -11.36 -18.38 18.22
N ARG A 316 -10.68 -17.37 17.66
CA ARG A 316 -9.66 -16.53 18.30
C ARG A 316 -9.76 -15.12 17.77
N ALA A 317 -9.16 -14.14 18.45
CA ALA A 317 -9.14 -12.77 17.95
C ALA A 317 -8.34 -12.60 16.64
N GLU A 318 -8.77 -11.60 15.86
CA GLU A 318 -8.17 -11.24 14.58
C GLU A 318 -7.31 -9.98 14.69
N LEU A 319 -6.19 -9.96 13.97
CA LEU A 319 -5.38 -8.78 13.70
C LEU A 319 -5.54 -8.32 12.25
N HIS A 320 -5.40 -7.02 12.02
CA HIS A 320 -5.34 -6.44 10.68
C HIS A 320 -3.99 -6.77 10.02
N ALA A 321 -4.00 -7.11 8.73
CA ALA A 321 -2.78 -7.39 7.99
C ALA A 321 -2.84 -6.87 6.54
N GLY A 322 -1.73 -6.27 6.10
CA GLY A 322 -1.55 -5.70 4.76
C GLY A 322 -0.39 -6.31 3.97
N GLY A 323 -0.05 -7.58 4.22
CA GLY A 323 1.05 -8.27 3.52
C GLY A 323 2.46 -8.07 4.12
N SER A 324 2.59 -7.28 5.20
CA SER A 324 3.82 -7.16 5.99
C SER A 324 3.54 -7.26 7.49
N VAL A 325 4.48 -7.81 8.25
CA VAL A 325 4.42 -8.04 9.71
C VAL A 325 4.18 -6.75 10.51
N ILE A 326 4.55 -5.59 9.95
CA ILE A 326 4.34 -4.30 10.62
C ILE A 326 2.85 -3.97 10.81
N HIS A 327 1.96 -4.41 9.91
CA HIS A 327 0.52 -4.12 10.02
C HIS A 327 -0.13 -4.75 11.26
N PRO A 328 -0.02 -6.08 11.52
CA PRO A 328 -0.54 -6.68 12.75
C PRO A 328 0.22 -6.22 14.00
N ALA A 329 1.48 -5.79 13.88
CA ALA A 329 2.21 -5.19 15.02
C ALA A 329 1.65 -3.81 15.40
N VAL A 330 1.31 -2.97 14.42
CA VAL A 330 0.61 -1.69 14.64
C VAL A 330 -0.81 -1.91 15.15
N ASP A 331 -1.56 -2.83 14.56
CA ASP A 331 -2.93 -3.12 14.99
C ASP A 331 -3.00 -3.76 16.38
N LEU A 332 -2.03 -4.60 16.73
CA LEU A 332 -1.86 -5.09 18.10
C LEU A 332 -1.57 -3.92 19.05
N ALA A 333 -0.67 -2.99 18.72
CA ALA A 333 -0.39 -1.83 19.56
C ALA A 333 -1.66 -0.98 19.83
N VAL A 334 -2.49 -0.74 18.80
CA VAL A 334 -3.78 -0.06 18.95
C VAL A 334 -4.73 -0.87 19.85
N LYS A 335 -4.91 -2.17 19.59
CA LYS A 335 -5.81 -3.04 20.37
C LYS A 335 -5.36 -3.27 21.81
N MET A 336 -4.06 -3.21 22.09
CA MET A 336 -3.51 -3.18 23.45
C MET A 336 -3.88 -1.88 24.19
N GLY A 337 -4.39 -0.85 23.51
CA GLY A 337 -4.85 0.42 24.09
C GLY A 337 -3.84 1.56 23.97
N GLY A 338 -2.81 1.42 23.11
CA GLY A 338 -1.81 2.46 22.89
C GLY A 338 -2.37 3.69 22.18
N THR A 339 -2.28 4.86 22.83
CA THR A 339 -2.79 6.14 22.29
C THR A 339 -1.72 6.97 21.59
N ARG A 340 -0.44 6.64 21.79
CA ARG A 340 0.72 7.21 21.08
C ARG A 340 1.58 6.05 20.58
N ILE A 341 1.73 5.93 19.27
CA ILE A 341 2.49 4.85 18.63
C ILE A 341 3.63 5.47 17.82
N THR A 342 4.87 5.18 18.20
CA THR A 342 6.05 5.60 17.41
C THR A 342 6.55 4.42 16.57
N LEU A 343 6.62 4.61 15.26
CA LEU A 343 7.12 3.66 14.28
C LEU A 343 8.63 3.86 14.09
N PHE A 344 9.39 2.77 14.17
CA PHE A 344 10.83 2.70 13.89
C PHE A 344 11.10 1.73 12.75
N GLY A 345 12.04 2.02 11.85
CA GLY A 345 12.35 1.14 10.71
C GLY A 345 11.13 0.86 9.80
N ALA A 346 10.21 1.82 9.69
CA ALA A 346 8.98 1.72 8.91
C ALA A 346 9.14 2.38 7.53
N ASP A 347 10.20 2.02 6.81
CA ASP A 347 10.69 2.85 5.71
C ASP A 347 9.91 2.72 4.40
N PHE A 348 9.34 1.56 4.09
CA PHE A 348 8.62 1.27 2.82
C PHE A 348 9.37 1.73 1.54
N ALA A 349 10.69 1.79 1.63
CA ALA A 349 11.61 2.34 0.64
C ALA A 349 13.02 1.81 0.93
N PHE A 350 13.99 2.23 0.13
CA PHE A 350 15.40 1.85 0.25
C PHE A 350 16.31 3.04 0.60
N PRO A 351 16.11 3.69 1.78
CA PRO A 351 17.05 4.71 2.24
C PRO A 351 18.45 4.11 2.38
N MET A 352 19.47 4.96 2.17
CA MET A 352 20.88 4.58 2.22
C MET A 352 21.28 3.43 1.26
N ASN A 353 20.44 3.13 0.26
CA ASN A 353 20.59 1.99 -0.67
C ASN A 353 20.67 0.62 0.04
N LYS A 354 19.95 0.45 1.16
CA LYS A 354 19.78 -0.83 1.85
C LYS A 354 18.34 -1.32 1.75
N THR A 355 18.13 -2.63 1.84
CA THR A 355 16.78 -3.23 1.97
C THR A 355 16.30 -3.25 3.42
N HIS A 356 17.16 -3.65 4.38
CA HIS A 356 16.81 -3.81 5.79
C HIS A 356 18.00 -3.49 6.73
N ALA A 357 17.73 -3.23 8.01
CA ALA A 357 18.73 -2.95 9.03
C ALA A 357 19.34 -4.24 9.61
N GLY A 358 20.68 -4.34 9.63
CA GLY A 358 21.38 -5.53 10.17
C GLY A 358 21.28 -6.79 9.31
N TRP A 359 20.96 -6.65 8.02
CA TRP A 359 20.88 -7.71 7.01
C TRP A 359 21.66 -7.31 5.76
N ASP A 360 22.23 -8.28 5.05
CA ASP A 360 22.90 -8.03 3.78
C ASP A 360 21.87 -7.84 2.65
N ASP A 361 22.23 -7.12 1.58
CA ASP A 361 21.26 -6.88 0.50
C ASP A 361 20.88 -8.18 -0.22
N GLY A 362 19.58 -8.38 -0.43
CA GLY A 362 19.02 -9.63 -0.96
C GLY A 362 18.63 -10.68 0.09
N ASP A 363 18.95 -10.51 1.39
CA ASP A 363 18.72 -11.55 2.41
C ASP A 363 17.25 -11.84 2.72
N LEU A 364 16.40 -10.80 2.69
CA LEU A 364 14.99 -10.85 3.09
C LEU A 364 14.03 -10.51 1.93
N GLY A 365 14.54 -10.45 0.69
CA GLY A 365 13.76 -10.07 -0.49
C GLY A 365 14.65 -9.66 -1.67
N PRO A 366 14.06 -9.10 -2.75
CA PRO A 366 14.83 -8.63 -3.90
C PRO A 366 15.85 -7.54 -3.52
N PRO A 367 17.07 -7.54 -4.10
CA PRO A 367 18.09 -6.53 -3.84
C PRO A 367 17.70 -5.16 -4.41
N VAL A 368 18.32 -4.09 -3.88
CA VAL A 368 17.99 -2.68 -4.24
C VAL A 368 18.17 -2.41 -5.75
N GLU A 369 19.06 -3.12 -6.43
CA GLU A 369 19.27 -2.99 -7.88
C GLU A 369 18.04 -3.40 -8.72
N GLN A 370 17.12 -4.20 -8.16
CA GLN A 370 15.86 -4.60 -8.81
C GLN A 370 14.74 -3.58 -8.56
N ALA A 371 14.96 -2.54 -7.75
CA ALA A 371 14.02 -1.45 -7.56
C ALA A 371 13.75 -0.72 -8.89
N ARG A 372 12.47 -0.59 -9.26
CA ARG A 372 12.00 0.14 -10.45
C ARG A 372 10.98 1.23 -10.12
N HIS A 373 10.62 1.39 -8.85
CA HIS A 373 9.63 2.36 -8.39
C HIS A 373 10.26 3.37 -7.42
N TRP A 374 9.52 4.43 -7.15
CA TRP A 374 9.88 5.46 -6.19
C TRP A 374 8.63 5.90 -5.41
N VAL A 375 8.86 6.47 -4.23
CA VAL A 375 7.89 7.21 -3.41
C VAL A 375 8.56 8.50 -2.93
N ARG A 376 7.77 9.45 -2.40
CA ARG A 376 8.36 10.61 -1.71
C ARG A 376 8.75 10.22 -0.29
N ASP A 377 9.93 10.64 0.13
CA ASP A 377 10.42 10.49 1.50
C ASP A 377 9.86 11.58 2.43
N GLY A 378 10.27 11.57 3.70
CA GLY A 378 9.93 12.59 4.69
C GLY A 378 10.60 13.96 4.49
N TYR A 379 11.47 14.12 3.50
CA TYR A 379 12.01 15.39 3.02
C TYR A 379 11.24 15.94 1.80
N GLY A 380 10.49 15.08 1.12
CA GLY A 380 9.74 15.39 -0.10
C GLY A 380 10.43 14.93 -1.39
N GLU A 381 11.62 14.34 -1.27
CA GLU A 381 12.48 13.85 -2.35
C GLU A 381 12.08 12.44 -2.80
N ARG A 382 12.50 12.04 -4.01
CA ARG A 382 12.18 10.71 -4.55
C ARG A 382 13.16 9.66 -4.01
N VAL A 383 12.67 8.75 -3.18
CA VAL A 383 13.42 7.57 -2.69
C VAL A 383 13.00 6.31 -3.46
N ARG A 384 13.98 5.43 -3.78
CA ARG A 384 13.72 4.16 -4.47
C ARG A 384 12.89 3.21 -3.59
N THR A 385 11.99 2.46 -4.21
CA THR A 385 11.18 1.42 -3.56
C THR A 385 10.75 0.33 -4.54
N GLN A 386 9.99 -0.64 -4.05
CA GLN A 386 9.44 -1.77 -4.79
C GLN A 386 7.90 -1.86 -4.63
N LEU A 387 7.26 -2.63 -5.50
CA LEU A 387 5.81 -2.62 -5.67
C LEU A 387 5.03 -3.02 -4.40
N ASN A 388 5.47 -4.08 -3.74
CA ASN A 388 4.91 -4.56 -2.48
C ASN A 388 5.09 -3.55 -1.34
N PHE A 389 6.23 -2.86 -1.25
CA PHE A 389 6.46 -1.83 -0.24
C PHE A 389 5.50 -0.64 -0.39
N ARG A 390 5.16 -0.26 -1.63
CA ARG A 390 4.13 0.75 -1.93
C ARG A 390 2.74 0.27 -1.51
N GLY A 391 2.44 -1.01 -1.72
CA GLY A 391 1.22 -1.66 -1.21
C GLY A 391 1.14 -1.61 0.32
N TYR A 392 2.21 -1.99 1.01
CA TYR A 392 2.30 -1.96 2.47
C TYR A 392 2.11 -0.54 3.02
N LEU A 393 2.75 0.47 2.40
CA LEU A 393 2.55 1.87 2.74
C LEU A 393 1.06 2.28 2.61
N CYS A 394 0.42 1.93 1.49
CA CYS A 394 -1.00 2.24 1.26
C CYS A 394 -1.93 1.58 2.29
N VAL A 395 -1.65 0.34 2.72
CA VAL A 395 -2.47 -0.34 3.73
C VAL A 395 -2.24 0.28 5.12
N LEU A 396 -1.00 0.57 5.51
CA LEU A 396 -0.72 1.26 6.78
C LEU A 396 -1.39 2.63 6.86
N GLU A 397 -1.35 3.43 5.78
CA GLU A 397 -2.00 4.75 5.74
C GLU A 397 -3.53 4.65 5.83
N ARG A 398 -4.14 3.67 5.14
CA ARG A 398 -5.58 3.38 5.28
C ARG A 398 -5.92 2.97 6.71
N TYR A 399 -5.08 2.15 7.36
CA TYR A 399 -5.25 1.76 8.75
C TYR A 399 -5.16 2.96 9.70
N ILE A 400 -4.13 3.80 9.57
CA ILE A 400 -3.95 5.03 10.37
C ILE A 400 -5.17 5.95 10.24
N ALA A 401 -5.70 6.13 9.02
CA ALA A 401 -6.89 6.96 8.79
C ALA A 401 -8.18 6.45 9.46
N LEU A 402 -8.26 5.15 9.78
CA LEU A 402 -9.37 4.54 10.51
C LEU A 402 -9.24 4.68 12.04
N HIS A 403 -8.09 5.14 12.54
CA HIS A 403 -7.77 5.27 13.97
C HIS A 403 -7.42 6.72 14.39
N PRO A 404 -8.32 7.70 14.18
CA PRO A 404 -8.08 9.11 14.52
C PRO A 404 -7.90 9.36 16.02
N GLU A 405 -8.26 8.41 16.88
CA GLU A 405 -8.04 8.44 18.33
C GLU A 405 -6.58 8.15 18.74
N VAL A 406 -5.76 7.63 17.81
CA VAL A 406 -4.36 7.26 18.07
C VAL A 406 -3.40 8.22 17.37
N ARG A 407 -2.42 8.74 18.13
CA ARG A 407 -1.35 9.57 17.58
C ARG A 407 -0.21 8.69 17.04
N PHE A 408 -0.18 8.49 15.73
CA PHE A 408 0.91 7.83 15.05
C PHE A 408 2.08 8.79 14.78
N LEU A 409 3.30 8.32 15.10
CA LEU A 409 4.54 9.06 14.93
C LEU A 409 5.54 8.24 14.11
N ASN A 410 6.32 8.89 13.25
CA ASN A 410 7.42 8.27 12.48
C ASN A 410 8.78 8.76 13.04
N SER A 411 9.73 7.84 13.25
CA SER A 411 11.08 8.15 13.74
C SER A 411 12.09 8.55 12.66
N SER A 412 11.75 8.49 11.36
CA SER A 412 12.69 8.86 10.29
C SER A 412 12.02 9.58 9.12
N ARG A 413 12.74 10.54 8.52
CA ARG A 413 12.41 11.17 7.24
C ARG A 413 13.05 10.48 6.04
N ALA A 414 14.02 9.59 6.23
CA ALA A 414 14.71 8.93 5.13
C ALA A 414 13.85 7.86 4.43
N GLY A 415 12.93 7.23 5.18
CA GLY A 415 11.88 6.38 4.62
C GLY A 415 10.77 7.17 3.91
N ALA A 416 9.85 6.44 3.29
CA ALA A 416 8.66 6.99 2.66
C ALA A 416 7.83 7.87 3.61
N MET A 417 7.26 8.96 3.10
CA MET A 417 6.29 9.75 3.83
C MET A 417 5.02 8.91 4.10
N ILE A 418 4.76 8.61 5.38
CA ILE A 418 3.57 7.89 5.83
C ILE A 418 2.47 8.89 6.16
N VAL A 419 1.47 9.00 5.28
CA VAL A 419 0.31 9.88 5.48
C VAL A 419 -0.44 9.51 6.77
N GLY A 420 -0.81 10.53 7.54
CA GLY A 420 -1.46 10.37 8.85
C GLY A 420 -0.49 10.26 10.04
N THR A 421 0.82 10.15 9.80
CA THR A 421 1.84 10.27 10.86
C THR A 421 2.33 11.71 11.05
N GLN A 422 2.87 12.01 12.23
CA GLN A 422 3.75 13.17 12.46
C GLN A 422 5.17 12.66 12.72
N PHE A 423 6.20 13.47 12.48
CA PHE A 423 7.55 13.08 12.89
C PHE A 423 7.73 13.18 14.41
N ASN A 424 8.33 12.18 15.04
CA ASN A 424 8.63 12.21 16.47
C ASN A 424 9.83 13.15 16.73
N PRO A 425 9.66 14.28 17.44
CA PRO A 425 10.72 15.27 17.62
C PRO A 425 11.92 14.77 18.43
N GLU A 426 11.78 13.67 19.17
CA GLU A 426 12.84 13.08 20.00
C GLU A 426 13.73 12.09 19.24
N PHE A 427 13.27 11.60 18.08
CA PHE A 427 13.92 10.52 17.33
C PHE A 427 14.12 10.81 15.84
N VAL A 428 13.44 11.83 15.28
CA VAL A 428 13.48 12.12 13.84
C VAL A 428 14.88 12.40 13.33
N GLN A 429 15.28 11.64 12.32
CA GLN A 429 16.51 11.75 11.52
C GLN A 429 16.14 11.95 10.05
#